data_AF-A0A7S1P6L5-F1
#
_entry.id   AF-A0A7S1P6L5-F1
#
_cell.length_a   1.000
_cell.length_b   1.000
_cell.length_c   1.000
_cell.angle_alpha   90.00
_cell.angle_beta   90.00
_cell.angle_gamma   90.00
#
_symmetry.space_group_name_H-M   'P 1'
#
loop_
_entity.id
_entity.type
_entity.pdbx_description
1 polymer ?
#
loop_
_entity_poly.entity_id
_entity_poly.type
_entity_poly.pdbx_seq_one_letter_code
_entity_poly.pdbx_strand_id
1 'polypeptide(L)'
;KTLISNGILGLSSHAGIHSNGAYDIVVSNLEVRDFEVTGIQCNGAKRVVIQHTQIGPSSKRVPVRGFYSAARFVDHYVNRLIPMGFSREGPQFADLLRDTISYADRPDQQMVIQDVFARLRAGLHLFERQRTPVSDEDEKLLNEAKYWFDNPSGLPDGGSMYGILLHRLGGAVDEHGQPKENYYDGTSPRVTKDVTLLDVKIVGLTNNPVNVPSLVGQDGKFMQGPTRDVIDIQRVVDDDFLTPYGEYRGTFLVDAVLA
;
A
#
# COMPACT_ATOMS: atom_id res chain seq x y z
N LYS A 1 3.35 31.82 -0.49
CA LYS A 1 4.03 31.56 0.80
C LYS A 1 3.07 30.83 1.72
N THR A 2 3.48 29.66 2.20
CA THR A 2 2.73 28.84 3.15
C THR A 2 3.55 28.72 4.43
N LEU A 3 2.94 29.07 5.58
CA LEU A 3 3.55 28.94 6.89
C LEU A 3 2.80 27.88 7.69
N ILE A 4 3.53 26.89 8.19
CA ILE A 4 3.03 25.87 9.11
C ILE A 4 3.87 26.03 10.38
N SER A 5 3.25 26.46 11.48
CA SER A 5 4.02 26.79 12.67
C SER A 5 3.27 26.65 13.98
N ASN A 6 4.04 26.44 15.06
CA ASN A 6 3.59 26.45 16.46
C ASN A 6 2.53 25.37 16.75
N GLY A 7 2.99 24.16 17.08
CA GLY A 7 2.08 23.11 17.52
C GLY A 7 2.63 21.70 17.35
N ILE A 8 1.72 20.75 17.55
CA ILE A 8 1.99 19.31 17.43
C ILE A 8 1.15 18.76 16.29
N LEU A 9 1.80 18.18 15.27
CA LEU A 9 1.16 17.39 14.23
C LEU A 9 1.36 15.91 14.55
N GLY A 10 0.28 15.15 14.61
CA GLY A 10 0.37 13.70 14.77
C GLY A 10 -0.89 12.94 14.44
N LEU A 11 -0.87 11.63 14.71
CA LEU A 11 -1.90 10.67 14.31
C LEU A 11 -2.10 10.63 12.79
N SER A 12 -1.01 10.75 12.04
CA SER A 12 -1.05 10.64 10.58
C SER A 12 -0.78 9.21 10.14
N SER A 13 -1.71 8.63 9.39
CA SER A 13 -1.57 7.27 8.84
C SER A 13 -0.54 7.16 7.70
N HIS A 14 0.19 8.22 7.38
CA HIS A 14 1.21 8.19 6.32
C HIS A 14 2.32 9.23 6.54
N ALA A 15 2.00 10.51 6.34
CA ALA A 15 2.97 11.60 6.42
C ALA A 15 2.50 12.71 7.37
N GLY A 16 3.37 13.24 8.22
CA GLY A 16 3.04 14.40 9.05
C GLY A 16 2.77 15.65 8.21
N ILE A 17 3.66 15.95 7.28
CA ILE A 17 3.49 16.97 6.23
C ILE A 17 3.90 16.33 4.90
N HIS A 18 3.07 16.44 3.87
CA HIS A 18 3.41 16.03 2.50
C HIS A 18 3.09 17.15 1.52
N SER A 19 4.05 17.52 0.69
CA SER A 19 3.85 18.42 -0.44
C SER A 19 4.37 17.83 -1.74
N ASN A 20 3.71 18.17 -2.84
CA ASN A 20 4.09 17.79 -4.20
C ASN A 20 4.07 19.05 -5.10
N GLY A 21 5.24 19.54 -5.49
CA GLY A 21 5.43 20.74 -6.31
C GLY A 21 5.25 22.07 -5.58
N ALA A 22 5.37 22.08 -4.26
CA ALA A 22 5.09 23.27 -3.46
C ALA A 22 6.23 24.31 -3.47
N TYR A 23 5.90 25.53 -3.10
CA TYR A 23 6.78 26.69 -3.24
C TYR A 23 6.60 27.68 -2.10
N ASP A 24 7.71 28.24 -1.60
CA ASP A 24 7.72 29.19 -0.47
C ASP A 24 7.06 28.61 0.79
N ILE A 25 7.61 27.52 1.30
CA ILE A 25 7.12 26.84 2.51
C ILE A 25 8.04 27.16 3.68
N VAL A 26 7.45 27.54 4.81
CA VAL A 26 8.15 27.63 6.10
C VAL A 26 7.45 26.71 7.09
N VAL A 27 8.20 25.76 7.63
CA VAL A 27 7.82 24.88 8.73
C VAL A 27 8.65 25.30 9.95
N SER A 28 8.00 25.76 11.01
CA SER A 28 8.71 26.35 12.16
C SER A 28 8.06 26.02 13.50
N ASN A 29 8.85 25.69 14.52
CA ASN A 29 8.35 25.46 15.88
C ASN A 29 7.27 24.36 15.94
N LEU A 30 7.54 23.21 15.32
CA LEU A 30 6.62 22.07 15.32
C LEU A 30 7.22 20.86 16.03
N GLU A 31 6.33 20.06 16.61
CA GLU A 31 6.57 18.65 16.90
C GLU A 31 5.75 17.83 15.91
N VAL A 32 6.39 17.02 15.07
CA VAL A 32 5.73 16.13 14.11
C VAL A 32 5.94 14.69 14.56
N ARG A 33 4.89 13.99 14.98
CA ARG A 33 5.01 12.67 15.62
C ARG A 33 3.88 11.73 15.19
N ASP A 34 3.92 10.47 15.64
CA ASP A 34 2.86 9.49 15.38
C ASP A 34 2.51 9.36 13.87
N PHE A 35 3.54 9.37 13.00
CA PHE A 35 3.42 9.14 11.56
C PHE A 35 3.90 7.73 11.17
N GLU A 36 3.40 7.19 10.06
CA GLU A 36 3.67 5.80 9.65
C GLU A 36 4.76 5.65 8.56
N VAL A 37 4.98 6.67 7.72
CA VAL A 37 5.96 6.62 6.63
C VAL A 37 6.99 7.75 6.74
N THR A 38 6.54 8.99 6.89
CA THR A 38 7.44 10.15 6.90
C THR A 38 6.98 11.28 7.81
N GLY A 39 7.92 11.95 8.48
CA GLY A 39 7.62 13.15 9.23
C GLY A 39 7.24 14.30 8.31
N ILE A 40 8.19 14.71 7.47
CA ILE A 40 8.01 15.78 6.48
C ILE A 40 8.51 15.31 5.12
N GLN A 41 7.63 15.31 4.12
CA GLN A 41 7.94 14.97 2.73
C GLN A 41 7.71 16.16 1.80
N CYS A 42 8.72 16.47 1.01
CA CYS A 42 8.67 17.51 -0.02
C CYS A 42 9.15 16.93 -1.36
N ASN A 43 8.22 16.77 -2.29
CA ASN A 43 8.49 16.25 -3.63
C ASN A 43 8.50 17.42 -4.62
N GLY A 44 9.64 17.71 -5.24
CA GLY A 44 9.80 18.80 -6.21
C GLY A 44 9.53 20.20 -5.66
N ALA A 45 9.77 20.42 -4.37
CA ALA A 45 9.48 21.68 -3.71
C ALA A 45 10.61 22.72 -3.89
N LYS A 46 10.31 24.00 -3.85
CA LYS A 46 11.36 25.05 -3.88
C LYS A 46 11.18 26.06 -2.76
N ARG A 47 12.29 26.54 -2.22
CA ARG A 47 12.32 27.56 -1.15
C ARG A 47 11.57 27.05 0.07
N VAL A 48 12.14 26.00 0.65
CA VAL A 48 11.61 25.31 1.83
C VAL A 48 12.50 25.64 3.01
N VAL A 49 11.93 26.17 4.08
CA VAL A 49 12.63 26.36 5.36
C VAL A 49 11.96 25.45 6.38
N ILE A 50 12.74 24.58 7.01
CA ILE A 50 12.31 23.79 8.16
C ILE A 50 13.20 24.18 9.32
N GLN A 51 12.61 24.74 10.38
CA GLN A 51 13.39 25.26 11.50
C GLN A 51 12.76 24.98 12.86
N HIS A 52 13.58 24.85 13.90
CA HIS A 52 13.14 24.66 15.29
C HIS A 52 12.07 23.58 15.41
N THR A 53 12.29 22.46 14.73
CA THR A 53 11.26 21.43 14.54
C THR A 53 11.78 20.08 15.01
N GLN A 54 11.02 19.42 15.86
CA GLN A 54 11.25 18.04 16.27
C GLN A 54 10.39 17.11 15.43
N ILE A 55 10.99 16.03 14.92
CA ILE A 55 10.33 15.01 14.13
C ILE A 55 10.53 13.66 14.83
N GLY A 56 9.42 12.99 15.07
CA GLY A 56 9.29 11.75 15.78
C GLY A 56 8.94 11.92 17.27
N PRO A 57 8.57 10.83 17.95
CA PRO A 57 8.65 9.44 17.47
C PRO A 57 7.64 9.09 16.37
N SER A 58 7.96 8.07 15.56
CA SER A 58 6.98 7.50 14.62
C SER A 58 5.88 6.73 15.35
N SER A 59 4.80 6.39 14.64
CA SER A 59 3.71 5.60 15.21
C SER A 59 4.20 4.22 15.64
N LYS A 60 3.74 3.79 16.81
CA LYS A 60 3.88 2.42 17.34
C LYS A 60 2.51 1.77 17.57
N ARG A 61 1.47 2.32 16.93
CA ARG A 61 0.07 1.90 17.06
C ARG A 61 -0.54 1.72 15.68
N VAL A 62 0.13 0.94 14.83
CA VAL A 62 -0.34 0.58 13.49
C VAL A 62 -1.03 -0.78 13.58
N PRO A 63 -2.37 -0.86 13.54
CA PRO A 63 -3.09 -2.09 13.82
C PRO A 63 -3.10 -3.07 12.62
N VAL A 64 -2.81 -2.57 11.43
CA VAL A 64 -2.94 -3.32 10.17
C VAL A 64 -1.67 -3.29 9.34
N ARG A 65 -1.47 -4.33 8.52
CA ARG A 65 -0.38 -4.44 7.56
C ARG A 65 -0.69 -3.73 6.25
N GLY A 66 0.35 -3.47 5.44
CA GLY A 66 0.20 -2.93 4.08
C GLY A 66 -0.78 -3.72 3.19
N PHE A 67 -0.89 -5.03 3.39
CA PHE A 67 -1.84 -5.91 2.67
C PHE A 67 -3.31 -5.48 2.82
N TYR A 68 -3.69 -4.88 3.95
CA TYR A 68 -5.04 -4.37 4.13
C TYR A 68 -5.34 -3.20 3.19
N SER A 69 -4.37 -2.30 2.99
CA SER A 69 -4.48 -1.20 2.03
C SER A 69 -4.61 -1.73 0.61
N ALA A 70 -3.74 -2.67 0.22
CA ALA A 70 -3.79 -3.32 -1.09
C ALA A 70 -5.16 -3.99 -1.34
N ALA A 71 -5.65 -4.79 -0.39
CA ALA A 71 -6.94 -5.45 -0.50
C ALA A 71 -8.11 -4.47 -0.72
N ARG A 72 -8.14 -3.32 -0.02
CA ARG A 72 -9.17 -2.29 -0.23
C ARG A 72 -9.12 -1.70 -1.64
N PHE A 73 -7.94 -1.47 -2.19
CA PHE A 73 -7.81 -1.00 -3.56
C PHE A 73 -8.20 -2.07 -4.58
N VAL A 74 -7.81 -3.33 -4.36
CA VAL A 74 -8.23 -4.45 -5.21
C VAL A 74 -9.75 -4.61 -5.19
N ASP A 75 -10.43 -4.55 -4.03
CA ASP A 75 -11.90 -4.59 -3.96
C ASP A 75 -12.55 -3.50 -4.81
N HIS A 76 -12.04 -2.27 -4.73
CA HIS A 76 -12.53 -1.18 -5.56
C HIS A 76 -12.32 -1.45 -7.05
N TYR A 77 -11.21 -2.06 -7.43
CA TYR A 77 -10.98 -2.46 -8.82
C TYR A 77 -11.98 -3.53 -9.26
N VAL A 78 -11.98 -4.67 -8.57
CA VAL A 78 -12.67 -5.88 -9.03
C VAL A 78 -14.18 -5.84 -8.84
N ASN A 79 -14.67 -5.14 -7.81
CA ASN A 79 -16.10 -5.05 -7.52
C ASN A 79 -16.74 -3.70 -7.89
N ARG A 80 -15.99 -2.78 -8.50
CA ARG A 80 -16.56 -1.50 -8.99
C ARG A 80 -16.01 -1.07 -10.33
N LEU A 81 -14.69 -0.96 -10.49
CA LEU A 81 -14.11 -0.42 -11.72
C LEU A 81 -14.26 -1.38 -12.90
N ILE A 82 -13.91 -2.66 -12.73
CA ILE A 82 -14.04 -3.69 -13.77
C ILE A 82 -15.51 -3.86 -14.19
N PRO A 83 -16.48 -4.11 -13.28
CA PRO A 83 -17.89 -4.24 -13.67
C PRO A 83 -18.45 -2.99 -14.38
N MET A 84 -18.08 -1.79 -13.91
CA MET A 84 -18.49 -0.54 -14.55
C MET A 84 -17.87 -0.39 -15.95
N GLY A 85 -16.59 -0.73 -16.10
CA GLY A 85 -15.91 -0.72 -17.39
C GLY A 85 -16.55 -1.70 -18.37
N PHE A 86 -16.73 -2.95 -17.97
CA PHE A 86 -17.34 -3.99 -18.80
C PHE A 86 -18.77 -3.63 -19.22
N SER A 87 -19.56 -3.08 -18.30
CA SER A 87 -20.92 -2.62 -18.61
C SER A 87 -20.94 -1.48 -19.65
N ARG A 88 -19.89 -0.66 -19.73
CA ARG A 88 -19.76 0.41 -20.72
C ARG A 88 -19.28 -0.08 -22.09
N GLU A 89 -18.39 -1.07 -22.11
CA GLU A 89 -17.86 -1.65 -23.36
C GLU A 89 -18.90 -2.55 -24.07
N GLY A 90 -19.82 -3.17 -23.32
CA GLY A 90 -20.97 -3.87 -23.87
C GLY A 90 -21.34 -5.15 -23.11
N PRO A 91 -22.54 -5.72 -23.34
CA PRO A 91 -23.02 -6.90 -22.61
C PRO A 91 -22.06 -8.10 -22.64
N GLN A 92 -21.36 -8.31 -23.76
CA GLN A 92 -20.40 -9.39 -23.92
C GLN A 92 -19.23 -9.34 -22.94
N PHE A 93 -18.84 -8.15 -22.47
CA PHE A 93 -17.81 -8.00 -21.45
C PHE A 93 -18.37 -8.22 -20.05
N ALA A 94 -19.62 -7.83 -19.81
CA ALA A 94 -20.28 -8.10 -18.53
C ALA A 94 -20.47 -9.61 -18.28
N ASP A 95 -20.65 -10.39 -19.34
CA ASP A 95 -20.73 -11.85 -19.26
C ASP A 95 -19.40 -12.50 -18.80
N LEU A 96 -18.24 -11.88 -19.03
CA LEU A 96 -16.95 -12.38 -18.54
C LEU A 96 -16.92 -12.52 -17.01
N LEU A 97 -17.68 -11.72 -16.27
CA LEU A 97 -17.76 -11.86 -14.81
C LEU A 97 -18.51 -13.13 -14.37
N ARG A 98 -19.26 -13.74 -15.29
CA ARG A 98 -20.01 -14.99 -15.07
C ARG A 98 -19.24 -16.22 -15.52
N ASP A 99 -18.12 -16.03 -16.21
CA ASP A 99 -17.24 -17.13 -16.58
C ASP A 99 -16.64 -17.78 -15.34
N THR A 100 -16.29 -19.06 -15.49
CA THR A 100 -15.64 -19.83 -14.44
C THR A 100 -14.14 -19.83 -14.64
N ILE A 101 -13.43 -19.77 -13.52
CA ILE A 101 -11.98 -19.95 -13.44
C ILE A 101 -11.65 -21.12 -12.54
N SER A 102 -10.45 -21.67 -12.72
CA SER A 102 -9.85 -22.67 -11.83
C SER A 102 -8.38 -22.32 -11.66
N TYR A 103 -7.79 -22.78 -10.57
CA TYR A 103 -6.37 -22.60 -10.28
C TYR A 103 -5.65 -23.92 -10.57
N ALA A 104 -4.43 -23.86 -11.08
CA ALA A 104 -3.68 -25.06 -11.52
C ALA A 104 -3.58 -26.13 -10.42
N ASP A 105 -3.35 -25.70 -9.17
CA ASP A 105 -3.22 -26.59 -8.00
C ASP A 105 -4.57 -26.90 -7.33
N ARG A 106 -5.68 -26.36 -7.85
CA ARG A 106 -7.06 -26.61 -7.39
C ARG A 106 -8.01 -26.80 -8.59
N PRO A 107 -7.73 -27.74 -9.50
CA PRO A 107 -8.47 -27.86 -10.77
C PRO A 107 -9.94 -28.25 -10.57
N ASP A 108 -10.25 -28.94 -9.47
CA ASP A 108 -11.62 -29.35 -9.12
C ASP A 108 -12.44 -28.22 -8.47
N GLN A 109 -11.82 -27.06 -8.17
CA GLN A 109 -12.48 -25.90 -7.59
C GLN A 109 -12.76 -24.83 -8.65
N GLN A 110 -13.76 -25.09 -9.49
CA GLN A 110 -14.25 -24.06 -10.41
C GLN A 110 -15.05 -23.00 -9.64
N MET A 111 -14.72 -21.73 -9.89
CA MET A 111 -15.37 -20.58 -9.27
C MET A 111 -15.82 -19.59 -10.33
N VAL A 112 -16.99 -18.99 -10.15
CA VAL A 112 -17.41 -17.85 -10.97
C VAL A 112 -16.55 -16.64 -10.59
N ILE A 113 -16.03 -15.89 -11.57
CA ILE A 113 -15.17 -14.71 -11.32
C ILE A 113 -15.84 -13.72 -10.35
N GLN A 114 -17.13 -13.44 -10.56
CA GLN A 114 -17.90 -12.56 -9.68
C GLN A 114 -17.94 -13.04 -8.22
N ASP A 115 -17.94 -14.35 -7.98
CA ASP A 115 -17.96 -14.94 -6.63
C ASP A 115 -16.59 -14.83 -5.96
N VAL A 116 -15.50 -14.95 -6.72
CA VAL A 116 -14.13 -14.69 -6.23
C VAL A 116 -14.02 -13.23 -5.76
N PHE A 117 -14.49 -12.29 -6.57
CA PHE A 117 -14.51 -10.87 -6.21
C PHE A 117 -15.41 -10.59 -4.99
N ALA A 118 -16.56 -11.25 -4.91
CA ALA A 118 -17.46 -11.15 -3.77
C ALA A 118 -16.83 -11.71 -2.48
N ARG A 119 -16.05 -12.79 -2.56
CA ARG A 119 -15.32 -13.38 -1.42
C ARG A 119 -14.27 -12.42 -0.86
N LEU A 120 -13.52 -11.71 -1.71
CA LEU A 120 -12.61 -10.64 -1.26
C LEU A 120 -13.36 -9.56 -0.47
N ARG A 121 -14.46 -9.07 -1.03
CA ARG A 121 -15.30 -8.06 -0.37
C ARG A 121 -15.84 -8.53 0.98
N ALA A 122 -16.29 -9.78 1.04
CA ALA A 122 -16.80 -10.37 2.28
C ALA A 122 -15.71 -10.43 3.35
N GLY A 123 -14.49 -10.88 3.01
CA GLY A 123 -13.37 -10.94 3.95
C GLY A 123 -12.97 -9.56 4.49
N LEU A 124 -12.90 -8.55 3.62
CA LEU A 124 -12.68 -7.16 4.01
C LEU A 124 -13.75 -6.65 4.98
N HIS A 125 -15.04 -6.87 4.66
CA HIS A 125 -16.12 -6.38 5.51
C HIS A 125 -16.22 -7.10 6.86
N LEU A 126 -15.91 -8.40 6.92
CA LEU A 126 -15.83 -9.15 8.17
C LEU A 126 -14.73 -8.57 9.07
N PHE A 127 -13.56 -8.30 8.49
CA PHE A 127 -12.42 -7.69 9.20
C PHE A 127 -12.73 -6.26 9.68
N GLU A 128 -13.20 -5.38 8.78
CA GLU A 128 -13.51 -3.97 9.06
C GLU A 128 -14.54 -3.78 10.18
N ARG A 129 -15.60 -4.59 10.13
CA ARG A 129 -16.75 -4.40 11.02
C ARG A 129 -16.60 -5.16 12.34
N GLN A 130 -15.52 -5.91 12.52
CA GLN A 130 -15.32 -6.84 13.65
C GLN A 130 -16.58 -7.66 13.94
N ARG A 131 -17.30 -8.06 12.89
CA ARG A 131 -18.58 -8.76 13.06
C ARG A 131 -18.31 -10.14 13.63
N THR A 132 -19.13 -10.55 14.58
CA THR A 132 -19.21 -11.95 14.99
C THR A 132 -19.56 -12.77 13.75
N PRO A 133 -18.74 -13.77 13.37
CA PRO A 133 -19.09 -14.72 12.31
C PRO A 133 -20.46 -15.33 12.56
N VAL A 134 -21.27 -15.47 11.52
CA VAL A 134 -22.59 -16.10 11.61
C VAL A 134 -22.62 -17.51 11.01
N SER A 135 -21.49 -17.96 10.47
CA SER A 135 -21.28 -19.28 9.88
C SER A 135 -19.82 -19.75 10.06
N ASP A 136 -19.58 -21.05 9.90
CA ASP A 136 -18.22 -21.63 9.91
C ASP A 136 -17.38 -21.08 8.73
N GLU A 137 -18.02 -20.80 7.59
CA GLU A 137 -17.38 -20.17 6.44
C GLU A 137 -16.94 -18.73 6.74
N ASP A 138 -17.79 -17.92 7.39
CA ASP A 138 -17.42 -16.56 7.81
C ASP A 138 -16.28 -16.58 8.83
N GLU A 139 -16.26 -17.58 9.72
CA GLU A 139 -15.19 -17.71 10.71
C GLU A 139 -13.85 -18.02 10.02
N LYS A 140 -13.84 -18.97 9.07
CA LYS A 140 -12.66 -19.26 8.25
C LYS A 140 -12.17 -18.02 7.49
N LEU A 141 -13.09 -17.29 6.86
CA LEU A 141 -12.76 -16.11 6.09
C LEU A 141 -12.25 -14.95 6.96
N LEU A 142 -12.82 -14.76 8.15
CA LEU A 142 -12.32 -13.78 9.12
C LEU A 142 -10.93 -14.16 9.65
N ASN A 143 -10.68 -15.44 9.92
CA ASN A 143 -9.36 -15.91 10.36
C ASN A 143 -8.30 -15.73 9.27
N GLU A 144 -8.65 -16.02 8.02
CA GLU A 144 -7.82 -15.72 6.86
C GLU A 144 -7.53 -14.22 6.75
N ALA A 145 -8.55 -13.37 6.91
CA ALA A 145 -8.39 -11.91 6.85
C ALA A 145 -7.48 -11.38 7.97
N LYS A 146 -7.63 -11.89 9.20
CA LYS A 146 -6.74 -11.56 10.32
C LYS A 146 -5.30 -11.96 10.05
N TYR A 147 -5.06 -13.16 9.49
CA TYR A 147 -3.71 -13.61 9.12
C TYR A 147 -3.00 -12.62 8.17
N TRP A 148 -3.75 -12.10 7.18
CA TRP A 148 -3.23 -11.13 6.22
C TRP A 148 -3.08 -9.72 6.80
N PHE A 149 -4.10 -9.26 7.51
CA PHE A 149 -4.25 -7.84 7.82
C PHE A 149 -3.76 -7.46 9.21
N ASP A 150 -3.81 -8.34 10.21
CA ASP A 150 -3.37 -7.98 11.56
C ASP A 150 -1.87 -7.69 11.59
N ASN A 151 -1.53 -6.59 12.27
CA ASN A 151 -0.16 -6.21 12.53
C ASN A 151 0.18 -6.35 14.01
N PRO A 152 0.63 -7.54 14.46
CA PRO A 152 0.94 -7.78 15.87
C PRO A 152 2.13 -6.98 16.37
N SER A 153 2.99 -6.45 15.47
CA SER A 153 4.14 -5.64 15.86
C SER A 153 3.73 -4.23 16.30
N GLY A 154 2.58 -3.73 15.83
CA GLY A 154 2.15 -2.34 16.00
C GLY A 154 3.01 -1.31 15.26
N LEU A 155 4.06 -1.73 14.56
CA LEU A 155 4.99 -0.89 13.80
C LEU A 155 4.63 -0.91 12.31
N PRO A 156 4.85 0.17 11.56
CA PRO A 156 4.77 0.11 10.10
C PRO A 156 5.60 -1.05 9.54
N ASP A 157 5.12 -1.67 8.46
CA ASP A 157 5.74 -2.82 7.79
C ASP A 157 6.29 -2.51 6.40
N GLY A 158 6.10 -1.27 5.93
CA GLY A 158 6.65 -0.76 4.68
C GLY A 158 8.18 -0.65 4.69
N GLY A 159 8.79 -0.54 3.52
CA GLY A 159 10.24 -0.69 3.37
C GLY A 159 11.09 0.33 4.13
N SER A 160 10.76 1.63 4.05
CA SER A 160 11.59 2.69 4.64
C SER A 160 10.76 3.76 5.34
N MET A 161 11.33 4.31 6.42
CA MET A 161 10.75 5.40 7.20
C MET A 161 11.71 6.58 7.26
N TYR A 162 11.18 7.79 7.10
CA TYR A 162 11.99 9.00 7.02
C TYR A 162 11.55 10.05 8.03
N GLY A 163 12.50 10.75 8.65
CA GLY A 163 12.17 11.98 9.37
C GLY A 163 11.83 13.10 8.39
N ILE A 164 12.74 13.32 7.44
CA ILE A 164 12.55 14.23 6.31
C ILE A 164 12.86 13.50 5.02
N LEU A 165 11.97 13.61 4.04
CA LEU A 165 12.15 13.10 2.68
C LEU A 165 12.07 14.24 1.67
N LEU A 166 13.21 14.58 1.08
CA LEU A 166 13.31 15.53 -0.03
C LEU A 166 13.45 14.75 -1.32
N HIS A 167 12.41 14.74 -2.14
CA HIS A 167 12.37 13.99 -3.38
C HIS A 167 12.11 14.93 -4.56
N ARG A 168 12.29 14.46 -5.80
CA ARG A 168 11.79 15.17 -6.99
C ARG A 168 10.25 15.12 -7.04
N LEU A 169 9.65 15.91 -7.92
CA LEU A 169 8.21 15.90 -8.16
C LEU A 169 7.76 14.47 -8.57
N GLY A 170 6.63 14.01 -8.03
CA GLY A 170 6.11 12.66 -8.27
C GLY A 170 5.92 11.86 -6.98
N GLY A 171 5.65 10.56 -7.09
CA GLY A 171 5.67 9.64 -5.95
C GLY A 171 7.11 9.41 -5.51
N ALA A 172 7.34 9.27 -4.20
CA ALA A 172 8.61 8.76 -3.67
C ALA A 172 8.50 7.24 -3.46
N VAL A 173 7.95 6.57 -4.45
CA VAL A 173 7.75 5.12 -4.53
C VAL A 173 8.63 4.64 -5.69
N ASP A 174 9.39 3.57 -5.46
CA ASP A 174 10.39 3.01 -6.38
C ASP A 174 11.63 3.87 -6.68
N GLU A 175 12.58 3.19 -7.34
CA GLU A 175 13.95 3.57 -7.72
C GLU A 175 14.28 5.05 -7.48
N HIS A 176 14.83 5.34 -6.31
CA HIS A 176 15.19 6.68 -5.87
C HIS A 176 15.97 7.44 -6.95
N GLY A 177 15.35 8.48 -7.52
CA GLY A 177 15.99 9.39 -8.48
C GLY A 177 15.93 8.98 -9.96
N GLN A 178 15.25 7.89 -10.35
CA GLN A 178 15.15 7.50 -11.76
C GLN A 178 14.24 8.43 -12.56
N PRO A 179 14.69 9.10 -13.63
CA PRO A 179 13.99 10.22 -14.29
C PRO A 179 12.58 9.93 -14.86
N LYS A 180 12.10 8.68 -14.85
CA LYS A 180 10.93 8.21 -15.60
C LYS A 180 9.74 7.73 -14.74
N GLU A 181 9.42 8.42 -13.64
CA GLU A 181 8.08 8.24 -13.06
C GLU A 181 7.06 8.95 -13.96
N ASN A 182 5.99 8.25 -14.34
CA ASN A 182 4.98 8.61 -15.35
C ASN A 182 4.14 9.87 -15.05
N TYR A 183 4.54 10.72 -14.10
CA TYR A 183 3.70 11.81 -13.65
C TYR A 183 3.86 13.12 -14.43
N TYR A 184 5.00 13.37 -15.10
CA TYR A 184 5.20 14.61 -15.88
C TYR A 184 6.11 14.41 -17.09
N ASP A 185 5.84 15.20 -18.13
CA ASP A 185 6.27 15.22 -19.55
C ASP A 185 7.78 15.14 -19.90
N GLY A 186 8.65 14.65 -19.02
CA GLY A 186 10.08 14.51 -19.31
C GLY A 186 10.82 15.83 -19.48
N THR A 187 10.15 16.98 -19.34
CA THR A 187 10.78 18.30 -19.45
C THR A 187 11.40 18.72 -18.10
N SER A 188 12.57 18.14 -17.83
CA SER A 188 13.42 18.40 -16.66
C SER A 188 12.85 17.93 -15.31
N PRO A 189 13.58 17.09 -14.54
CA PRO A 189 13.12 16.67 -13.24
C PRO A 189 12.98 17.92 -12.35
N ARG A 190 11.73 18.23 -11.96
CA ARG A 190 11.48 19.26 -10.94
C ARG A 190 11.98 18.73 -9.61
N VAL A 191 13.25 18.96 -9.34
CA VAL A 191 13.92 18.56 -8.10
C VAL A 191 13.55 19.48 -6.95
N THR A 192 13.58 18.95 -5.74
CA THR A 192 13.50 19.78 -4.54
C THR A 192 14.79 20.59 -4.40
N LYS A 193 14.68 21.91 -4.22
CA LYS A 193 15.84 22.81 -4.13
C LYS A 193 15.60 24.02 -3.23
N ASP A 194 16.68 24.73 -2.90
CA ASP A 194 16.66 25.90 -2.02
C ASP A 194 16.03 25.53 -0.65
N VAL A 195 16.57 24.49 -0.03
CA VAL A 195 16.09 23.96 1.25
C VAL A 195 17.03 24.39 2.38
N THR A 196 16.47 24.98 3.42
CA THR A 196 17.18 25.33 4.65
C THR A 196 16.64 24.48 5.80
N LEU A 197 17.52 23.77 6.49
CA LEU A 197 17.23 23.06 7.73
C LEU A 197 17.99 23.76 8.87
N LEU A 198 17.30 24.23 9.89
CA LEU A 198 17.91 24.96 11.01
C LEU A 198 17.37 24.42 12.33
N ASP A 199 18.21 23.87 13.20
CA ASP A 199 17.77 23.36 14.52
C ASP A 199 16.61 22.35 14.37
N VAL A 200 16.86 21.29 13.58
CA VAL A 200 15.91 20.21 13.34
C VAL A 200 16.40 18.95 14.02
N LYS A 201 15.54 18.32 14.80
CA LYS A 201 15.85 17.11 15.56
C LYS A 201 14.96 15.97 15.11
N ILE A 202 15.57 14.87 14.65
CA ILE A 202 14.86 13.64 14.26
C ILE A 202 15.14 12.56 15.30
N VAL A 203 14.10 11.97 15.89
CA VAL A 203 14.24 10.99 16.97
C VAL A 203 13.18 9.89 16.91
N GLY A 204 13.52 8.70 17.42
CA GLY A 204 12.52 7.67 17.72
C GLY A 204 11.78 7.12 16.50
N LEU A 205 12.43 7.07 15.34
CA LEU A 205 11.89 6.42 14.14
C LEU A 205 12.04 4.90 14.31
N THR A 206 10.93 4.18 14.23
CA THR A 206 10.89 2.72 14.39
C THR A 206 10.02 2.12 13.28
N ASN A 207 10.53 1.09 12.62
CA ASN A 207 9.87 0.38 11.52
C ASN A 207 10.11 -1.13 11.68
N ASN A 208 9.21 -1.96 11.17
CA ASN A 208 9.35 -3.42 11.12
C ASN A 208 9.22 -3.91 9.67
N PRO A 209 10.18 -3.57 8.80
CA PRO A 209 10.07 -3.83 7.37
C PRO A 209 9.90 -5.32 7.10
N VAL A 210 8.91 -5.66 6.26
CA VAL A 210 8.70 -7.02 5.77
C VAL A 210 9.23 -7.12 4.35
N ASN A 211 10.16 -8.05 4.13
CA ASN A 211 10.63 -8.37 2.80
C ASN A 211 9.65 -9.35 2.15
N VAL A 212 9.09 -8.97 1.00
CA VAL A 212 8.17 -9.79 0.23
C VAL A 212 8.85 -10.20 -1.07
N PRO A 213 9.18 -11.48 -1.29
CA PRO A 213 9.69 -11.94 -2.58
C PRO A 213 8.58 -11.81 -3.62
N SER A 214 8.90 -11.17 -4.75
CA SER A 214 7.99 -11.03 -5.88
C SER A 214 8.33 -12.04 -6.98
N LEU A 215 7.32 -12.52 -7.68
CA LEU A 215 7.51 -13.33 -8.88
C LEU A 215 7.94 -12.45 -10.04
N VAL A 216 8.89 -12.93 -10.83
CA VAL A 216 9.41 -12.22 -12.01
C VAL A 216 9.17 -13.09 -13.23
N GLY A 217 8.53 -12.53 -14.25
CA GLY A 217 8.34 -13.19 -15.54
C GLY A 217 9.68 -13.43 -16.25
N GLN A 218 9.69 -14.30 -17.26
CA GLN A 218 10.90 -14.54 -18.07
C GLN A 218 11.41 -13.28 -18.78
N ASP A 219 10.55 -12.27 -18.95
CA ASP A 219 10.88 -10.96 -19.50
C ASP A 219 11.53 -10.01 -18.47
N GLY A 220 11.76 -10.47 -17.24
CA GLY A 220 12.36 -9.70 -16.16
C GLY A 220 11.39 -8.74 -15.46
N LYS A 221 10.09 -8.75 -15.79
CA LYS A 221 9.11 -7.89 -15.13
C LYS A 221 8.52 -8.55 -13.89
N PHE A 222 8.35 -7.77 -12.84
CA PHE A 222 7.62 -8.19 -11.65
C PHE A 222 6.16 -8.48 -12.00
N MET A 223 5.63 -9.58 -11.46
CA MET A 223 4.20 -9.83 -11.42
C MET A 223 3.61 -8.99 -10.30
N GLN A 224 2.78 -8.03 -10.68
CA GLN A 224 2.14 -7.09 -9.78
C GLN A 224 0.63 -7.11 -10.01
N GLY A 225 -0.14 -6.93 -8.93
CA GLY A 225 -1.57 -6.70 -9.01
C GLY A 225 -1.91 -5.33 -9.62
N PRO A 226 -3.21 -5.04 -9.82
CA PRO A 226 -3.69 -3.80 -10.44
C PRO A 226 -3.30 -2.54 -9.66
N THR A 227 -2.81 -2.70 -8.43
CA THR A 227 -2.44 -1.60 -7.53
C THR A 227 -0.93 -1.52 -7.30
N ARG A 228 -0.14 -2.23 -8.12
CA ARG A 228 1.32 -2.43 -7.99
C ARG A 228 1.73 -3.20 -6.73
N ASP A 229 0.77 -3.86 -6.09
CA ASP A 229 0.99 -4.79 -5.01
C ASP A 229 1.69 -6.05 -5.53
N VAL A 230 2.56 -6.64 -4.71
CA VAL A 230 3.24 -7.89 -5.03
C VAL A 230 2.56 -9.04 -4.29
N ILE A 231 2.43 -10.18 -4.97
CA ILE A 231 1.92 -11.41 -4.35
C ILE A 231 3.03 -11.96 -3.45
N ASP A 232 2.77 -12.00 -2.14
CA ASP A 232 3.65 -12.66 -1.17
C ASP A 232 3.54 -14.17 -1.32
N ILE A 233 4.38 -14.72 -2.18
CA ILE A 233 4.32 -16.14 -2.54
C ILE A 233 4.61 -17.05 -1.33
N GLN A 234 5.37 -16.56 -0.34
CA GLN A 234 5.65 -17.31 0.89
C GLN A 234 4.41 -17.50 1.77
N ARG A 235 3.41 -16.64 1.63
CA ARG A 235 2.15 -16.73 2.40
C ARG A 235 1.07 -17.57 1.74
N VAL A 236 1.25 -17.93 0.48
CA VAL A 236 0.22 -18.63 -0.31
C VAL A 236 0.66 -20.00 -0.82
N VAL A 237 1.91 -20.39 -0.57
CA VAL A 237 2.42 -21.73 -0.85
C VAL A 237 2.39 -22.56 0.43
N ASP A 238 2.22 -23.88 0.30
CA ASP A 238 2.01 -24.76 1.43
C ASP A 238 3.26 -25.24 2.18
N ASP A 239 4.42 -25.20 1.53
CA ASP A 239 5.66 -25.81 2.04
C ASP A 239 6.80 -24.79 2.29
N ASP A 240 6.49 -23.49 2.46
CA ASP A 240 7.46 -22.42 2.75
C ASP A 240 8.72 -22.41 1.84
N PHE A 241 8.62 -22.98 0.63
CA PHE A 241 9.74 -23.22 -0.30
C PHE A 241 10.86 -24.12 0.23
N LEU A 242 10.59 -24.97 1.20
CA LEU A 242 11.53 -26.00 1.66
C LEU A 242 11.75 -27.08 0.59
N THR A 243 10.78 -27.30 -0.28
CA THR A 243 10.89 -28.18 -1.44
C THR A 243 10.48 -27.46 -2.74
N PRO A 244 10.87 -27.99 -3.91
CA PRO A 244 10.42 -27.46 -5.20
C PRO A 244 8.96 -27.82 -5.54
N TYR A 245 8.20 -28.42 -4.61
CA TYR A 245 6.87 -28.98 -4.85
C TYR A 245 5.75 -28.25 -4.13
N GLY A 246 5.99 -27.02 -3.66
CA GLY A 246 4.96 -26.25 -2.98
C GLY A 246 3.77 -25.94 -3.87
N GLU A 247 2.56 -26.13 -3.35
CA GLU A 247 1.29 -25.90 -4.03
C GLU A 247 0.63 -24.59 -3.57
N TYR A 248 -0.05 -23.92 -4.48
CA TYR A 248 -0.82 -22.72 -4.18
C TYR A 248 -2.08 -23.06 -3.34
N ARG A 249 -2.10 -22.61 -2.09
CA ARG A 249 -3.22 -22.84 -1.14
C ARG A 249 -4.48 -22.06 -1.47
N GLY A 250 -4.39 -20.99 -2.25
CA GLY A 250 -5.50 -20.08 -2.50
C GLY A 250 -5.80 -19.15 -1.32
N THR A 251 -6.08 -17.88 -1.61
CA THR A 251 -6.58 -16.93 -0.60
C THR A 251 -7.58 -15.99 -1.22
N PHE A 252 -8.54 -15.48 -0.44
CA PHE A 252 -9.53 -14.53 -0.99
C PHE A 252 -8.87 -13.31 -1.65
N LEU A 253 -7.69 -12.90 -1.17
CA LEU A 253 -6.96 -11.74 -1.69
C LEU A 253 -6.25 -12.09 -3.00
N VAL A 254 -5.45 -13.15 -3.01
CA VAL A 254 -4.63 -13.49 -4.17
C VAL A 254 -5.48 -14.12 -5.27
N ASP A 255 -6.51 -14.89 -4.91
CA ASP A 255 -7.51 -15.41 -5.87
C ASP A 255 -8.12 -14.23 -6.67
N ALA A 256 -8.50 -13.16 -5.99
CA ALA A 256 -9.09 -11.98 -6.65
C ALA A 256 -8.10 -11.15 -7.47
N VAL A 257 -6.79 -11.24 -7.22
CA VAL A 257 -5.76 -10.59 -8.04
C VAL A 257 -5.47 -11.41 -9.31
N LEU A 258 -5.57 -12.73 -9.23
CA LEU A 258 -5.30 -13.65 -10.33
C LEU A 258 -6.49 -13.87 -11.27
N ALA A 259 -7.72 -13.68 -10.76
CA ALA A 259 -8.99 -13.78 -11.49
C ALA A 259 -9.24 -12.60 -12.43
#